data_AF-A0A170PMI3-F1
#
_entry.id   AF-A0A170PMI3-F1
#
_cell.length_a   1.000
_cell.length_b   1.000
_cell.length_c   1.000
_cell.angle_alpha   90.00
_cell.angle_beta   90.00
_cell.angle_gamma   90.00
#
_symmetry.space_group_name_H-M   'P 1'
#
loop_
_entity.id
_entity.type
_entity.pdbx_description
1 polymer ?
#
loop_
_entity_poly.entity_id
_entity_poly.type
_entity_poly.pdbx_seq_one_letter_code
_entity_poly.pdbx_strand_id
1 'polypeptide(L)'
;MMTQRLRFAFSAVFHFCASMAIILAPVSHAEEPSTSLFSTVPTYDDVQLFRIDGSNTIGAELAPSLVKAWMEARGTDKAEIRATDIENEVEIIGYHAATNSRLTVHVAAHGSGTGFSALRDGVAQIAAASRPVKSKEEALFPGLNLTSLDSEHIIGIDGLAVIVHPRNPLNRLSVQQIERIFSGVVTDWADVGGTPGKIEVLARDNKSGTWDSFKSMVLGKSELLTTARRFESNSELSAAVANNTNAIGFVGLSSVNNSKALAVSDGQVKALSPNQLTVATEDYALSRRLFMYTQGVSDNTYVRDFLNFALANEGQRLVADTGFVSQELHAVIPENYDELPADFRELTSGAQRLSINFRFMEGSAQLDNKAQRDLDRLAAYLKHQPNGEVVLVGFGDKRKTESRSQLLSKLRAMAVRRELVRQGIYPDETVGFGDELPVAAIQGNDGRMKNRRVEVWLRNGYEAVEPSALIADESQAAR
;
A
#
# COMPACT_ATOMS: atom_id res chain seq x y z
N MET A 1 -11.95 -73.42 42.47
CA MET A 1 -11.14 -73.33 41.24
C MET A 1 -9.70 -73.03 41.64
N MET A 2 -8.76 -73.73 40.98
CA MET A 2 -7.37 -74.06 41.32
C MET A 2 -6.43 -72.97 41.88
N THR A 3 -5.80 -73.31 43.01
CA THR A 3 -4.36 -73.33 43.35
C THR A 3 -3.30 -72.75 42.38
N GLN A 4 -2.41 -71.86 42.87
CA GLN A 4 -0.93 -71.99 43.00
C GLN A 4 -0.34 -70.61 43.44
N ARG A 5 0.26 -70.46 44.64
CA ARG A 5 1.72 -70.57 45.00
C ARG A 5 2.61 -69.57 44.21
N LEU A 6 3.56 -68.79 44.75
CA LEU A 6 4.21 -68.63 46.06
C LEU A 6 5.27 -67.47 45.95
N ARG A 7 5.51 -66.69 47.03
CA ARG A 7 6.82 -66.08 47.46
C ARG A 7 7.48 -64.98 46.57
N PHE A 8 8.28 -64.00 47.01
CA PHE A 8 9.10 -63.70 48.21
C PHE A 8 9.46 -62.17 48.15
N ALA A 9 9.29 -61.38 49.21
CA ALA A 9 10.34 -60.78 50.09
C ALA A 9 11.04 -59.45 49.67
N PHE A 10 10.85 -58.44 50.55
CA PHE A 10 11.83 -57.53 51.21
C PHE A 10 12.21 -56.12 50.68
N SER A 11 12.05 -55.15 51.62
CA SER A 11 12.82 -53.91 51.92
C SER A 11 12.79 -52.70 50.95
N ALA A 12 12.22 -51.55 51.36
CA ALA A 12 12.85 -50.37 52.01
C ALA A 12 13.75 -49.56 51.05
N VAL A 13 13.58 -48.23 50.86
CA VAL A 13 14.06 -47.16 51.76
C VAL A 13 13.50 -45.77 51.33
N PHE A 14 13.41 -44.89 52.33
CA PHE A 14 12.99 -43.48 52.42
C PHE A 14 13.84 -42.42 51.67
N HIS A 15 13.17 -41.31 51.29
CA HIS A 15 13.55 -39.87 51.33
C HIS A 15 14.99 -39.40 51.06
N PHE A 16 15.15 -38.46 50.10
CA PHE A 16 15.76 -37.14 50.38
C PHE A 16 15.47 -36.10 49.27
N CYS A 17 15.02 -34.90 49.67
CA CYS A 17 14.98 -33.69 48.86
C CYS A 17 16.37 -33.04 48.82
N ALA A 18 16.81 -32.54 47.66
CA ALA A 18 17.88 -31.56 47.58
C ALA A 18 17.61 -30.55 46.46
N SER A 19 17.72 -29.29 46.87
CA SER A 19 17.50 -28.05 46.15
C SER A 19 18.37 -27.90 44.91
N MET A 20 17.78 -27.41 43.80
CA MET A 20 18.54 -26.89 42.67
C MET A 20 17.99 -25.51 42.31
N ALA A 21 18.66 -24.47 42.82
CA ALA A 21 18.41 -23.09 42.43
C ALA A 21 18.96 -22.89 41.01
N ILE A 22 18.07 -22.69 40.03
CA ILE A 22 18.45 -22.26 38.69
C ILE A 22 18.65 -20.75 38.73
N ILE A 23 19.90 -20.31 38.66
CA ILE A 23 20.26 -18.92 38.44
C ILE A 23 19.91 -18.60 36.98
N LEU A 24 18.80 -17.88 36.77
CA LEU A 24 18.46 -17.26 35.49
C LEU A 24 19.43 -16.08 35.27
N ALA A 25 20.49 -16.31 34.51
CA ALA A 25 21.28 -15.22 33.96
C ALA A 25 20.44 -14.48 32.90
N PRO A 26 20.45 -13.14 32.85
CA PRO A 26 19.78 -12.41 31.80
C PRO A 26 20.50 -12.69 30.48
N VAL A 27 19.78 -13.23 29.51
CA VAL A 27 20.27 -13.34 28.12
C VAL A 27 20.32 -11.92 27.56
N SER A 28 21.50 -11.29 27.64
CA SER A 28 21.78 -10.10 26.84
C SER A 28 21.77 -10.54 25.38
N HIS A 29 20.83 -10.02 24.60
CA HIS A 29 20.92 -10.06 23.14
C HIS A 29 22.06 -9.11 22.75
N ALA A 30 23.29 -9.63 22.73
CA ALA A 30 24.34 -8.98 21.98
C ALA A 30 23.94 -9.14 20.50
N GLU A 31 23.69 -8.02 19.82
CA GLU A 31 23.58 -7.99 18.37
C GLU A 31 24.85 -8.62 17.80
N GLU A 32 24.72 -9.78 17.15
CA GLU A 32 25.83 -10.30 16.35
C GLU A 32 26.10 -9.30 15.21
N PRO A 33 27.38 -8.99 14.91
CA PRO A 33 27.70 -8.09 13.82
C PRO A 33 27.20 -8.70 12.52
N SER A 34 26.22 -8.05 11.89
CA SER A 34 25.65 -8.48 10.62
C SER A 34 26.79 -8.71 9.62
N THR A 35 27.03 -9.96 9.21
CA THR A 35 27.87 -10.23 8.05
C THR A 35 27.26 -9.47 6.87
N SER A 36 28.00 -8.51 6.30
CA SER A 36 27.54 -7.69 5.17
C SER A 36 26.91 -8.59 4.10
N LEU A 37 25.73 -8.23 3.59
CA LEU A 37 25.01 -8.99 2.56
C LEU A 37 25.88 -9.28 1.33
N PHE A 38 26.88 -8.42 1.09
CA PHE A 38 27.82 -8.50 -0.03
C PHE A 38 29.13 -9.21 0.33
N SER A 39 29.26 -9.80 1.52
CA SER A 39 30.50 -10.45 1.96
C SER A 39 30.91 -11.65 1.10
N THR A 40 29.98 -12.22 0.32
CA THR A 40 30.21 -13.33 -0.60
C THR A 40 30.53 -12.88 -2.03
N VAL A 41 30.50 -11.57 -2.31
CA VAL A 41 30.82 -11.01 -3.62
C VAL A 41 32.31 -11.24 -3.91
N PRO A 42 32.67 -11.92 -5.02
CA PRO A 42 34.07 -12.10 -5.40
C PRO A 42 34.79 -10.77 -5.64
N THR A 43 36.08 -10.75 -5.37
CA THR A 43 36.90 -9.54 -5.50
C THR A 43 37.10 -9.16 -6.98
N TYR A 44 36.80 -7.90 -7.32
CA TYR A 44 37.00 -7.27 -8.66
C TYR A 44 36.06 -7.69 -9.79
N ASP A 45 34.95 -8.37 -9.50
CA ASP A 45 33.92 -8.66 -10.50
C ASP A 45 32.92 -7.49 -10.64
N ASP A 46 32.37 -7.35 -11.85
CA ASP A 46 31.14 -6.59 -12.10
C ASP A 46 29.96 -7.53 -11.88
N VAL A 47 29.20 -7.29 -10.82
CA VAL A 47 28.14 -8.18 -10.36
C VAL A 47 26.80 -7.49 -10.49
N GLN A 48 26.02 -7.93 -11.47
CA GLN A 48 24.62 -7.59 -11.56
C GLN A 48 23.84 -8.36 -10.48
N LEU A 49 23.34 -7.64 -9.48
CA LEU A 49 22.63 -8.21 -8.33
C LEU A 49 21.25 -8.72 -8.74
N PHE A 50 20.48 -7.90 -9.47
CA PHE A 50 19.19 -8.25 -10.07
C PHE A 50 18.72 -7.14 -11.02
N ARG A 51 17.61 -7.40 -11.71
CA ARG A 51 16.91 -6.46 -12.59
C ARG A 51 15.41 -6.36 -12.25
N ILE A 52 14.88 -5.13 -12.29
CA ILE A 52 13.46 -4.79 -12.11
C ILE A 52 12.91 -4.24 -13.42
N ASP A 53 11.85 -4.85 -13.96
CA ASP A 53 11.20 -4.36 -15.18
C ASP A 53 9.71 -4.11 -14.93
N GLY A 54 9.13 -3.09 -15.57
CA GLY A 54 7.68 -2.92 -15.65
C GLY A 54 7.20 -1.48 -15.50
N SER A 55 6.37 -1.23 -14.48
CA SER A 55 5.60 0.01 -14.32
C SER A 55 6.44 1.28 -14.40
N ASN A 56 6.04 2.22 -15.26
CA ASN A 56 6.61 3.57 -15.33
C ASN A 56 6.43 4.33 -14.01
N THR A 57 5.30 4.14 -13.34
CA THR A 57 5.04 4.81 -12.05
C THR A 57 6.05 4.40 -10.98
N ILE A 58 6.43 3.12 -10.94
CA ILE A 58 7.38 2.61 -9.95
C ILE A 58 8.81 2.86 -10.42
N GLY A 59 9.12 2.56 -11.69
CA GLY A 59 10.48 2.60 -12.23
C GLY A 59 11.04 4.00 -12.51
N ALA A 60 10.19 5.03 -12.60
CA ALA A 60 10.66 6.40 -12.86
C ALA A 60 11.47 6.99 -11.69
N GLU A 61 11.08 6.71 -10.44
CA GLU A 61 11.69 7.33 -9.26
C GLU A 61 11.71 6.41 -8.03
N LEU A 62 10.59 5.75 -7.73
CA LEU A 62 10.44 4.92 -6.52
C LEU A 62 11.41 3.74 -6.48
N ALA A 63 11.43 2.89 -7.52
CA ALA A 63 12.31 1.73 -7.56
C ALA A 63 13.80 2.13 -7.52
N PRO A 64 14.27 3.09 -8.35
CA PRO A 64 15.65 3.56 -8.27
C PRO A 64 16.03 4.10 -6.89
N SER A 65 15.15 4.86 -6.25
CA SER A 65 15.40 5.43 -4.92
C SER A 65 15.47 4.35 -3.83
N LEU A 66 14.53 3.40 -3.85
CA LEU A 66 14.54 2.25 -2.93
C LEU A 66 15.80 1.40 -3.10
N VAL A 67 16.19 1.11 -4.34
CA VAL A 67 17.38 0.30 -4.64
C VAL A 67 18.65 1.01 -4.17
N LYS A 68 18.79 2.31 -4.47
CA LYS A 68 19.94 3.12 -4.03
C LYS A 68 20.08 3.07 -2.51
N ALA A 69 19.02 3.37 -1.79
CA ALA A 69 19.03 3.38 -0.33
C ALA A 69 19.30 1.99 0.26
N TRP A 70 18.70 0.95 -0.32
CA TRP A 70 18.96 -0.44 0.07
C TRP A 70 20.45 -0.81 -0.09
N MET A 71 21.06 -0.48 -1.24
CA MET A 71 22.48 -0.76 -1.47
C MET A 71 23.37 -0.05 -0.44
N GLU A 72 23.09 1.22 -0.16
CA GLU A 72 23.80 2.00 0.87
C GLU A 72 23.61 1.39 2.27
N ALA A 73 22.37 1.04 2.65
CA ALA A 73 22.06 0.40 3.92
C ALA A 73 22.71 -1.00 4.08
N ARG A 74 23.05 -1.67 2.98
CA ARG A 74 23.74 -2.98 2.98
C ARG A 74 25.25 -2.88 2.79
N GLY A 75 25.80 -1.67 2.75
CA GLY A 75 27.24 -1.42 2.83
C GLY A 75 27.94 -1.20 1.50
N THR A 76 27.24 -0.73 0.47
CA THR A 76 27.92 -0.14 -0.69
C THR A 76 28.31 1.30 -0.43
N ASP A 77 29.50 1.70 -0.85
CA ASP A 77 29.90 3.10 -0.82
C ASP A 77 29.25 3.88 -1.96
N LYS A 78 28.54 4.97 -1.63
CA LYS A 78 28.05 6.00 -2.56
C LYS A 78 27.31 5.42 -3.77
N ALA A 79 26.17 4.78 -3.53
CA ALA A 79 25.37 4.28 -4.64
C ALA A 79 24.88 5.46 -5.51
N GLU A 80 24.95 5.32 -6.83
CA GLU A 80 24.56 6.34 -7.79
C GLU A 80 23.54 5.79 -8.78
N ILE A 81 22.53 6.59 -9.11
CA ILE A 81 21.58 6.29 -10.19
C ILE A 81 22.13 6.91 -11.47
N ARG A 82 22.32 6.10 -12.52
CA ARG A 82 22.79 6.56 -13.84
C ARG A 82 21.78 6.19 -14.90
N ALA A 83 21.38 7.16 -15.71
CA ALA A 83 20.59 6.90 -16.91
C ALA A 83 21.38 6.04 -17.91
N THR A 84 20.71 5.13 -18.59
CA THR A 84 21.31 4.38 -19.70
C THR A 84 21.06 5.13 -21.03
N ASP A 85 21.50 4.53 -22.14
CA ASP A 85 21.18 4.97 -23.49
C ASP A 85 19.75 4.61 -23.92
N ILE A 86 19.05 3.79 -23.13
CA ILE A 86 17.66 3.41 -23.35
C ILE A 86 16.76 4.31 -22.49
N GLU A 87 15.76 4.91 -23.13
CA GLU A 87 14.79 5.76 -22.46
C GLU A 87 14.05 4.99 -21.34
N ASN A 88 13.83 5.65 -20.19
CA ASN A 88 13.22 5.07 -19.00
C ASN A 88 13.96 3.85 -18.41
N GLU A 89 15.25 3.71 -18.71
CA GLU A 89 16.11 2.73 -18.07
C GLU A 89 17.22 3.42 -17.27
N VAL A 90 17.45 2.91 -16.06
CA VAL A 90 18.53 3.38 -15.18
C VAL A 90 19.28 2.19 -14.60
N GLU A 91 20.56 2.42 -14.33
CA GLU A 91 21.42 1.51 -13.59
C GLU A 91 21.78 2.17 -12.26
N ILE A 92 21.55 1.45 -11.16
CA ILE A 92 21.98 1.84 -9.83
C ILE A 92 23.29 1.11 -9.56
N ILE A 93 24.35 1.88 -9.28
CA ILE A 93 25.72 1.38 -9.19
C ILE A 93 26.25 1.72 -7.81
N GLY A 94 26.73 0.72 -7.08
CA GLY A 94 27.46 0.89 -5.84
C GLY A 94 28.75 0.08 -5.86
N TYR A 95 29.66 0.37 -4.94
CA TYR A 95 30.92 -0.35 -4.81
C TYR A 95 31.00 -1.02 -3.45
N HIS A 96 31.37 -2.30 -3.43
CA HIS A 96 31.59 -3.01 -2.18
C HIS A 96 32.83 -2.43 -1.46
N ALA A 97 32.67 -1.94 -0.22
CA ALA A 97 33.68 -1.15 0.47
C ALA A 97 35.03 -1.85 0.65
N ALA A 98 35.06 -3.19 0.83
CA ALA A 98 36.29 -3.92 1.08
C ALA A 98 37.00 -4.42 -0.20
N THR A 99 36.23 -4.79 -1.23
CA THR A 99 36.78 -5.41 -2.45
C THR A 99 36.82 -4.47 -3.65
N ASN A 100 36.15 -3.31 -3.54
CA ASN A 100 35.89 -2.39 -4.64
C ASN A 100 35.19 -3.05 -5.85
N SER A 101 34.51 -4.18 -5.64
CA SER A 101 33.71 -4.85 -6.67
C SER A 101 32.52 -3.96 -7.04
N ARG A 102 32.23 -3.85 -8.34
CA ARG A 102 31.12 -3.04 -8.85
C ARG A 102 29.83 -3.86 -8.73
N LEU A 103 28.85 -3.31 -8.05
CA LEU A 103 27.54 -3.91 -7.85
C LEU A 103 26.49 -3.11 -8.60
N THR A 104 25.65 -3.78 -9.38
CA THR A 104 24.62 -3.11 -10.17
C THR A 104 23.24 -3.69 -10.00
N VAL A 105 22.25 -2.82 -10.05
CA VAL A 105 20.84 -3.17 -10.22
C VAL A 105 20.30 -2.38 -11.39
N HIS A 106 19.63 -3.07 -12.30
CA HIS A 106 19.03 -2.44 -13.46
C HIS A 106 17.53 -2.23 -13.26
N VAL A 107 17.01 -1.06 -13.60
CA VAL A 107 15.58 -0.75 -13.56
C VAL A 107 15.11 -0.31 -14.94
N ALA A 108 14.08 -0.96 -15.48
CA ALA A 108 13.48 -0.60 -16.77
C ALA A 108 11.97 -0.33 -16.65
N ALA A 109 11.58 0.90 -16.92
CA ALA A 109 10.21 1.39 -16.86
C ALA A 109 9.61 1.44 -18.28
N HIS A 110 8.89 0.36 -18.67
CA HIS A 110 8.22 0.25 -19.98
C HIS A 110 6.75 -0.17 -19.89
N GLY A 111 6.15 -0.02 -18.71
CA GLY A 111 4.76 -0.39 -18.40
C GLY A 111 4.62 -1.77 -17.75
N SER A 112 3.60 -1.95 -16.89
CA SER A 112 3.49 -3.14 -16.03
C SER A 112 3.47 -4.49 -16.77
N GLY A 113 2.97 -4.53 -18.01
CA GLY A 113 2.93 -5.78 -18.79
C GLY A 113 4.30 -6.27 -19.26
N THR A 114 5.25 -5.36 -19.48
CA THR A 114 6.62 -5.74 -19.88
C THR A 114 7.35 -6.43 -18.73
N GLY A 115 7.09 -6.01 -17.49
CA GLY A 115 7.62 -6.63 -16.28
C GLY A 115 7.28 -8.12 -16.17
N PHE A 116 6.01 -8.50 -16.38
CA PHE A 116 5.62 -9.91 -16.35
C PHE A 116 6.24 -10.73 -17.48
N SER A 117 6.45 -10.12 -18.65
CA SER A 117 7.14 -10.78 -19.77
C SER A 117 8.62 -11.00 -19.45
N ALA A 118 9.30 -9.98 -18.91
CA ALA A 118 10.69 -10.06 -18.50
C ALA A 118 10.90 -11.04 -17.33
N LEU A 119 9.95 -11.10 -16.39
CA LEU A 119 9.96 -12.07 -15.30
C LEU A 119 9.81 -13.51 -15.81
N ARG A 120 8.91 -13.75 -16.77
CA ARG A 120 8.76 -15.07 -17.42
C ARG A 120 10.03 -15.49 -18.15
N ASP A 121 10.63 -14.56 -18.88
CA ASP A 121 11.82 -14.82 -19.71
C ASP A 121 13.12 -14.90 -18.90
N GLY A 122 13.06 -14.68 -17.59
CA GLY A 122 14.22 -14.69 -16.69
C GLY A 122 15.14 -13.48 -16.84
N VAL A 123 14.75 -12.48 -17.65
CA VAL A 123 15.49 -11.23 -17.86
C VAL A 123 15.49 -10.36 -16.61
N ALA A 124 14.32 -10.28 -15.95
CA ALA A 124 14.15 -9.56 -14.69
C ALA A 124 13.81 -10.56 -13.57
N GLN A 125 14.26 -10.28 -12.35
CA GLN A 125 13.91 -11.07 -11.18
C GLN A 125 12.71 -10.48 -10.43
N ILE A 126 12.38 -9.21 -10.70
CA ILE A 126 11.22 -8.52 -10.13
C ILE A 126 10.42 -7.86 -11.26
N ALA A 127 9.12 -8.12 -11.31
CA ALA A 127 8.19 -7.38 -12.15
C ALA A 127 7.51 -6.27 -11.34
N ALA A 128 7.75 -5.01 -11.70
CA ALA A 128 7.05 -3.87 -11.11
C ALA A 128 5.70 -3.65 -11.80
N ALA A 129 4.62 -3.54 -11.04
CA ALA A 129 3.28 -3.31 -11.58
C ALA A 129 2.49 -2.31 -10.75
N SER A 130 1.75 -1.42 -11.40
CA SER A 130 0.91 -0.42 -10.73
C SER A 130 -0.59 -0.77 -10.82
N ARG A 131 -0.84 -2.07 -10.89
CA ARG A 131 -2.14 -2.75 -10.88
C ARG A 131 -1.89 -4.24 -10.60
N PRO A 132 -2.91 -4.99 -10.14
CA PRO A 132 -2.78 -6.42 -10.00
C PRO A 132 -2.37 -7.11 -11.31
N VAL A 133 -1.70 -8.24 -11.19
CA VAL A 133 -1.46 -9.17 -12.31
C VAL A 133 -2.80 -9.54 -12.97
N LYS A 134 -2.84 -9.53 -14.31
CA LYS A 134 -4.04 -9.96 -15.05
C LYS A 134 -4.01 -11.47 -15.24
N SER A 135 -5.18 -12.09 -15.40
CA SER A 135 -5.27 -13.55 -15.64
C SER A 135 -4.46 -14.02 -16.86
N LYS A 136 -4.30 -13.19 -17.91
CA LYS A 136 -3.46 -13.52 -19.07
C LYS A 136 -1.95 -13.49 -18.77
N GLU A 137 -1.53 -12.67 -17.82
CA GLU A 137 -0.14 -12.56 -17.37
C GLU A 137 0.17 -13.65 -16.36
N GLU A 138 -0.77 -13.95 -15.46
CA GLU A 138 -0.67 -15.09 -14.54
C GLU A 138 -0.59 -16.42 -15.29
N ALA A 139 -1.33 -16.57 -16.40
CA ALA A 139 -1.25 -17.74 -17.27
C ALA A 139 0.13 -17.98 -17.91
N LEU A 140 1.06 -17.02 -17.84
CA LEU A 140 2.44 -17.20 -18.29
C LEU A 140 3.27 -18.09 -17.35
N PHE A 141 2.79 -18.33 -16.12
CA PHE A 141 3.52 -19.02 -15.06
C PHE A 141 2.76 -20.29 -14.61
N PRO A 142 2.68 -21.34 -15.46
CA PRO A 142 1.93 -22.54 -15.13
C PRO A 142 2.48 -23.21 -13.86
N GLY A 143 1.61 -23.49 -12.90
CA GLY A 143 1.97 -24.09 -11.61
C GLY A 143 2.42 -23.11 -10.54
N LEU A 144 2.53 -21.82 -10.86
CA LEU A 144 2.82 -20.76 -9.89
C LEU A 144 1.55 -19.94 -9.62
N ASN A 145 1.36 -19.53 -8.37
CA ASN A 145 0.35 -18.55 -8.01
C ASN A 145 1.02 -17.18 -7.79
N LEU A 146 0.89 -16.28 -8.76
CA LEU A 146 1.45 -14.93 -8.64
C LEU A 146 0.70 -14.06 -7.63
N THR A 147 -0.50 -14.44 -7.24
CA THR A 147 -1.28 -13.77 -6.18
C THR A 147 -1.02 -14.36 -4.79
N SER A 148 -0.03 -15.25 -4.63
CA SER A 148 0.38 -15.73 -3.31
C SER A 148 1.18 -14.66 -2.55
N LEU A 149 1.20 -14.76 -1.22
CA LEU A 149 1.97 -13.88 -0.35
C LEU A 149 3.48 -13.89 -0.67
N ASP A 150 3.98 -15.00 -1.20
CA ASP A 150 5.38 -15.20 -1.58
C ASP A 150 5.75 -14.54 -2.91
N SER A 151 4.76 -14.30 -3.78
CA SER A 151 4.97 -13.73 -5.12
C SER A 151 4.53 -12.28 -5.21
N GLU A 152 3.54 -11.85 -4.43
CA GLU A 152 2.95 -10.51 -4.51
C GLU A 152 3.38 -9.63 -3.33
N HIS A 153 4.12 -8.56 -3.62
CA HIS A 153 4.59 -7.60 -2.63
C HIS A 153 3.99 -6.22 -2.92
N ILE A 154 3.10 -5.76 -2.04
CA ILE A 154 2.55 -4.39 -2.10
C ILE A 154 3.58 -3.47 -1.44
N ILE A 155 4.21 -2.60 -2.21
CA ILE A 155 5.30 -1.73 -1.73
C ILE A 155 4.83 -0.33 -1.33
N GLY A 156 3.64 0.09 -1.75
CA GLY A 156 3.09 1.42 -1.47
C GLY A 156 1.73 1.61 -2.13
N ILE A 157 1.09 2.73 -1.85
CA ILE A 157 -0.19 3.10 -2.44
C ILE A 157 -0.03 4.42 -3.21
N ASP A 158 -0.55 4.48 -4.42
CA ASP A 158 -0.59 5.68 -5.24
C ASP A 158 -2.00 6.27 -5.24
N GLY A 159 -2.09 7.61 -5.22
CA GLY A 159 -3.34 8.37 -5.21
C GLY A 159 -3.28 9.52 -6.20
N LEU A 160 -4.19 9.52 -7.19
CA LEU A 160 -4.31 10.61 -8.15
C LEU A 160 -5.30 11.68 -7.70
N ALA A 161 -4.83 12.91 -7.54
CA ALA A 161 -5.70 14.05 -7.31
C ALA A 161 -6.17 14.64 -8.65
N VAL A 162 -7.48 14.75 -8.83
CA VAL A 162 -8.06 15.60 -9.88
C VAL A 162 -8.09 17.02 -9.35
N ILE A 163 -7.45 17.93 -10.08
CA ILE A 163 -7.23 19.30 -9.65
C ILE A 163 -7.93 20.29 -10.58
N VAL A 164 -8.45 21.35 -9.97
CA VAL A 164 -9.04 22.50 -10.63
C VAL A 164 -8.51 23.79 -9.99
N HIS A 165 -8.77 24.91 -10.64
CA HIS A 165 -8.46 26.22 -10.06
C HIS A 165 -9.14 26.42 -8.69
N PRO A 166 -8.47 27.03 -7.68
CA PRO A 166 -9.03 27.23 -6.34
C PRO A 166 -10.41 27.88 -6.27
N ARG A 167 -10.69 28.81 -7.18
CA ARG A 167 -12.00 29.51 -7.30
C ARG A 167 -13.08 28.74 -8.06
N ASN A 168 -12.80 27.57 -8.63
CA ASN A 168 -13.85 26.76 -9.26
C ASN A 168 -14.87 26.35 -8.18
N PRO A 169 -16.20 26.45 -8.39
CA PRO A 169 -17.18 26.17 -7.33
C PRO A 169 -17.39 24.68 -7.06
N LEU A 170 -16.96 23.79 -7.96
CA LEU A 170 -17.14 22.35 -7.78
C LEU A 170 -16.25 21.83 -6.66
N ASN A 171 -16.78 20.98 -5.80
CA ASN A 171 -16.02 20.30 -4.74
C ASN A 171 -15.88 18.80 -4.96
N ARG A 172 -16.61 18.25 -5.93
CA ARG A 172 -16.60 16.82 -6.25
C ARG A 172 -16.92 16.54 -7.71
N LEU A 173 -16.42 15.43 -8.22
CA LEU A 173 -16.83 14.82 -9.48
C LEU A 173 -16.88 13.29 -9.32
N SER A 174 -17.69 12.61 -10.12
CA SER A 174 -17.57 11.15 -10.25
C SER A 174 -16.47 10.77 -11.24
N VAL A 175 -15.92 9.56 -11.12
CA VAL A 175 -14.97 9.01 -12.12
C VAL A 175 -15.54 9.09 -13.53
N GLN A 176 -16.84 8.83 -13.71
CA GLN A 176 -17.52 8.92 -15.00
C GLN A 176 -17.57 10.37 -15.53
N GLN A 177 -17.79 11.37 -14.68
CA GLN A 177 -17.75 12.77 -15.12
C GLN A 177 -16.34 13.16 -15.54
N ILE A 178 -15.32 12.74 -14.78
CA ILE A 178 -13.92 12.99 -15.11
C ILE A 178 -13.58 12.34 -16.46
N GLU A 179 -13.93 11.07 -16.68
CA GLU A 179 -13.74 10.39 -17.97
C GLU A 179 -14.37 11.17 -19.13
N ARG A 180 -15.63 11.59 -19.01
CA ARG A 180 -16.34 12.36 -20.04
C ARG A 180 -15.73 13.73 -20.32
N ILE A 181 -15.17 14.39 -19.30
CA ILE A 181 -14.45 15.66 -19.47
C ILE A 181 -13.14 15.41 -20.23
N PHE A 182 -12.34 14.44 -19.79
CA PHE A 182 -11.03 14.18 -20.37
C PHE A 182 -11.10 13.55 -21.77
N SER A 183 -12.20 12.87 -22.12
CA SER A 183 -12.48 12.41 -23.49
C SER A 183 -13.11 13.49 -24.39
N GLY A 184 -13.49 14.63 -23.83
CA GLY A 184 -14.09 15.74 -24.57
C GLY A 184 -15.58 15.57 -24.89
N VAL A 185 -16.25 14.58 -24.30
CA VAL A 185 -17.71 14.42 -24.38
C VAL A 185 -18.41 15.55 -23.62
N VAL A 186 -17.85 15.98 -22.49
CA VAL A 186 -18.26 17.16 -21.74
C VAL A 186 -17.22 18.25 -21.98
N THR A 187 -17.67 19.42 -22.44
CA THR A 187 -16.78 20.53 -22.81
C THR A 187 -17.10 21.83 -22.10
N ASP A 188 -18.19 21.91 -21.34
CA ASP A 188 -18.56 23.08 -20.54
C ASP A 188 -18.80 22.69 -19.09
N TRP A 189 -18.31 23.52 -18.16
CA TRP A 189 -18.49 23.31 -16.72
C TRP A 189 -19.97 23.27 -16.29
N ALA A 190 -20.88 23.93 -17.02
CA ALA A 190 -22.32 23.89 -16.75
C ALA A 190 -22.89 22.46 -16.79
N ASP A 191 -22.35 21.59 -17.65
CA ASP A 191 -22.84 20.21 -17.84
C ASP A 191 -22.57 19.30 -16.63
N VAL A 192 -21.71 19.74 -15.70
CA VAL A 192 -21.36 19.04 -14.47
C VAL A 192 -21.68 19.86 -13.21
N GLY A 193 -22.49 20.92 -13.36
CA GLY A 193 -22.97 21.75 -12.25
C GLY A 193 -21.99 22.85 -11.78
N GLY A 194 -21.00 23.19 -12.60
CA GLY A 194 -20.10 24.32 -12.37
C GLY A 194 -20.62 25.63 -12.96
N THR A 195 -19.83 26.70 -12.83
CA THR A 195 -20.09 27.97 -13.52
C THR A 195 -19.88 27.79 -15.02
N PRO A 196 -20.80 28.23 -15.90
CA PRO A 196 -20.66 28.06 -17.35
C PRO A 196 -19.31 28.56 -17.88
N GLY A 197 -18.69 27.77 -18.76
CA GLY A 197 -17.38 28.06 -19.31
C GLY A 197 -16.73 26.83 -19.92
N LYS A 198 -16.08 27.02 -21.07
CA LYS A 198 -15.37 25.96 -21.79
C LYS A 198 -14.25 25.37 -20.93
N ILE A 199 -14.25 24.05 -20.76
CA ILE A 199 -13.24 23.32 -20.00
C ILE A 199 -11.94 23.23 -20.79
N GLU A 200 -10.82 23.53 -20.14
CA GLU A 200 -9.47 23.29 -20.68
C GLU A 200 -8.84 22.06 -20.01
N VAL A 201 -8.60 21.01 -20.78
CA VAL A 201 -8.02 19.76 -20.28
C VAL A 201 -6.50 19.84 -20.34
N LEU A 202 -5.86 19.68 -19.17
CA LEU A 202 -4.41 19.57 -19.03
C LEU A 202 -4.07 18.14 -18.58
N ALA A 203 -3.10 17.51 -19.24
CA ALA A 203 -2.75 16.11 -18.96
C ALA A 203 -1.23 15.90 -18.96
N ARG A 204 -0.74 14.92 -18.20
CA ARG A 204 0.66 14.50 -18.23
C ARG A 204 1.00 13.76 -19.51
N ASP A 205 2.22 13.90 -20.03
CA ASP A 205 2.67 13.32 -21.29
C ASP A 205 2.69 11.78 -21.33
N ASN A 206 3.09 11.20 -22.47
CA ASN A 206 3.09 9.74 -22.67
C ASN A 206 4.21 9.00 -21.92
N LYS A 207 5.18 9.72 -21.34
CA LYS A 207 6.28 9.15 -20.55
C LYS A 207 5.92 9.09 -19.07
N SER A 208 4.89 9.82 -18.65
CA SER A 208 4.50 9.95 -17.26
C SER A 208 3.86 8.68 -16.68
N GLY A 209 4.42 8.17 -15.58
CA GLY A 209 3.77 7.15 -14.77
C GLY A 209 2.39 7.58 -14.23
N THR A 210 2.19 8.88 -13.95
CA THR A 210 0.89 9.44 -13.53
C THR A 210 -0.13 9.38 -14.67
N TRP A 211 0.30 9.56 -15.93
CA TRP A 211 -0.56 9.41 -17.11
C TRP A 211 -1.05 7.96 -17.27
N ASP A 212 -0.17 6.98 -17.11
CA ASP A 212 -0.55 5.57 -17.15
C ASP A 212 -1.60 5.22 -16.09
N SER A 213 -1.43 5.76 -14.88
CA SER A 213 -2.41 5.66 -13.80
C SER A 213 -3.77 6.21 -14.22
N PHE A 214 -3.78 7.44 -14.74
CA PHE A 214 -5.00 8.12 -15.12
C PHE A 214 -5.71 7.39 -16.26
N LYS A 215 -4.97 6.96 -17.28
CA LYS A 215 -5.49 6.17 -18.39
C LYS A 215 -6.13 4.87 -17.90
N SER A 216 -5.47 4.17 -16.98
CA SER A 216 -5.97 2.91 -16.43
C SER A 216 -7.22 3.07 -15.55
N MET A 217 -7.25 4.10 -14.69
CA MET A 217 -8.29 4.24 -13.66
C MET A 217 -9.49 5.08 -14.11
N VAL A 218 -9.29 5.99 -15.06
CA VAL A 218 -10.32 6.95 -15.49
C VAL A 218 -10.75 6.70 -16.93
N LEU A 219 -9.83 6.76 -17.89
CA LEU A 219 -10.19 6.70 -19.32
C LEU A 219 -10.58 5.28 -19.76
N GLY A 220 -9.92 4.26 -19.24
CA GLY A 220 -10.13 2.87 -19.65
C GLY A 220 -9.91 2.68 -21.15
N LYS A 221 -11.00 2.60 -21.91
CA LYS A 221 -10.99 2.46 -23.38
C LYS A 221 -11.17 3.79 -24.12
N SER A 222 -11.60 4.84 -23.44
CA SER A 222 -11.76 6.16 -24.03
C SER A 222 -10.40 6.76 -24.37
N GLU A 223 -10.36 7.54 -25.45
CA GLU A 223 -9.17 8.30 -25.80
C GLU A 223 -9.17 9.66 -25.10
N LEU A 224 -7.98 10.22 -24.89
CA LEU A 224 -7.86 11.59 -24.43
C LEU A 224 -8.34 12.54 -25.54
N LEU A 225 -9.00 13.62 -25.12
CA LEU A 225 -9.28 14.75 -25.98
C LEU A 225 -8.01 15.21 -26.72
N THR A 226 -8.07 15.23 -28.05
CA THR A 226 -6.92 15.52 -28.91
C THR A 226 -6.33 16.92 -28.73
N THR A 227 -7.13 17.87 -28.22
CA THR A 227 -6.72 19.24 -27.92
C THR A 227 -6.21 19.43 -26.48
N ALA A 228 -6.15 18.37 -25.68
CA ALA A 228 -5.61 18.44 -24.33
C ALA A 228 -4.14 18.88 -24.35
N ARG A 229 -3.79 19.88 -23.54
CA ARG A 229 -2.40 20.34 -23.41
C ARG A 229 -1.61 19.33 -22.59
N ARG A 230 -0.43 18.95 -23.08
CA ARG A 230 0.41 17.93 -22.46
C ARG A 230 1.55 18.57 -21.67
N PHE A 231 1.84 18.04 -20.49
CA PHE A 231 2.90 18.51 -19.59
C PHE A 231 3.81 17.37 -19.17
N GLU A 232 5.11 17.62 -19.22
CA GLU A 232 6.12 16.70 -18.69
C GLU A 232 6.15 16.76 -17.16
N SER A 233 5.95 17.93 -16.54
CA SER A 233 6.06 18.11 -15.08
C SER A 233 4.72 18.15 -14.35
N ASN A 234 4.65 17.47 -13.19
CA ASN A 234 3.52 17.57 -12.25
C ASN A 234 3.35 19.01 -11.76
N SER A 235 4.45 19.66 -11.36
CA SER A 235 4.43 21.01 -10.78
C SER A 235 4.01 22.06 -11.80
N GLU A 236 4.45 21.93 -13.05
CA GLU A 236 4.03 22.83 -14.13
C GLU A 236 2.56 22.65 -14.48
N LEU A 237 2.06 21.41 -14.55
CA LEU A 237 0.64 21.13 -14.78
C LEU A 237 -0.20 21.73 -13.65
N SER A 238 0.19 21.51 -12.39
CA SER A 238 -0.51 22.10 -11.25
C SER A 238 -0.49 23.63 -11.27
N ALA A 239 0.65 24.26 -11.57
CA ALA A 239 0.74 25.70 -11.72
C ALA A 239 -0.15 26.22 -12.86
N ALA A 240 -0.24 25.50 -13.98
CA ALA A 240 -1.12 25.86 -15.09
C ALA A 240 -2.61 25.76 -14.71
N VAL A 241 -3.01 24.73 -13.95
CA VAL A 241 -4.37 24.62 -13.39
C VAL A 241 -4.67 25.77 -12.42
N ALA A 242 -3.76 26.05 -11.49
CA ALA A 242 -3.92 27.11 -10.51
C ALA A 242 -4.03 28.52 -11.11
N ASN A 243 -3.56 28.73 -12.35
CA ASN A 243 -3.60 30.01 -13.05
C ASN A 243 -4.75 30.13 -14.06
N ASN A 244 -5.56 29.09 -14.25
CA ASN A 244 -6.63 29.09 -15.24
C ASN A 244 -7.95 28.60 -14.63
N THR A 245 -8.90 29.52 -14.44
CA THR A 245 -10.21 29.24 -13.80
C THR A 245 -11.03 28.16 -14.50
N ASN A 246 -10.74 27.88 -15.77
CA ASN A 246 -11.45 26.91 -16.58
C ASN A 246 -10.70 25.58 -16.74
N ALA A 247 -9.47 25.48 -16.22
CA ALA A 247 -8.65 24.29 -16.38
C ALA A 247 -9.01 23.17 -15.40
N ILE A 248 -8.84 21.94 -15.88
CA ILE A 248 -8.84 20.71 -15.11
C ILE A 248 -7.59 19.91 -15.45
N GLY A 249 -6.99 19.28 -14.44
CA GLY A 249 -5.85 18.42 -14.60
C GLY A 249 -5.81 17.30 -13.56
N PHE A 250 -4.77 16.48 -13.60
CA PHE A 250 -4.52 15.46 -12.60
C PHE A 250 -3.03 15.38 -12.27
N VAL A 251 -2.72 15.09 -11.01
CA VAL A 251 -1.37 14.99 -10.47
C VAL A 251 -1.31 13.91 -9.36
N GLY A 252 -0.10 13.49 -8.98
CA GLY A 252 0.10 12.75 -7.73
C GLY A 252 -0.23 13.62 -6.51
N LEU A 253 -0.54 13.00 -5.36
CA LEU A 253 -1.02 13.70 -4.16
C LEU A 253 -0.07 14.81 -3.69
N SER A 254 1.25 14.57 -3.67
CA SER A 254 2.27 15.55 -3.27
C SER A 254 2.39 16.76 -4.20
N SER A 255 1.77 16.70 -5.38
CA SER A 255 1.90 17.70 -6.45
C SER A 255 0.64 18.58 -6.63
N VAL A 256 -0.34 18.48 -5.73
CA VAL A 256 -1.54 19.34 -5.76
C VAL A 256 -1.15 20.82 -5.64
N ASN A 257 -0.17 21.16 -4.79
CA ASN A 257 0.36 22.51 -4.62
C ASN A 257 -0.75 23.56 -4.43
N ASN A 258 -0.73 24.64 -5.23
CA ASN A 258 -1.68 25.76 -5.15
C ASN A 258 -3.02 25.48 -5.86
N SER A 259 -3.22 24.27 -6.41
CA SER A 259 -4.50 23.90 -7.02
C SER A 259 -5.47 23.36 -5.97
N LYS A 260 -6.76 23.35 -6.30
CA LYS A 260 -7.77 22.69 -5.47
C LYS A 260 -7.99 21.26 -5.95
N ALA A 261 -7.75 20.29 -5.07
CA ALA A 261 -8.13 18.91 -5.32
C ALA A 261 -9.65 18.71 -5.12
N LEU A 262 -10.27 17.95 -6.02
CA LEU A 262 -11.68 17.58 -5.94
C LEU A 262 -11.83 16.24 -5.22
N ALA A 263 -12.89 16.11 -4.43
CA ALA A 263 -13.34 14.81 -3.97
C ALA A 263 -13.84 13.98 -5.16
N VAL A 264 -13.55 12.68 -5.17
CA VAL A 264 -13.94 11.79 -6.27
C VAL A 264 -14.82 10.66 -5.76
N SER A 265 -15.95 10.43 -6.44
CA SER A 265 -16.80 9.26 -6.19
C SER A 265 -16.70 8.23 -7.31
N ASP A 266 -16.78 6.95 -6.95
CA ASP A 266 -17.02 5.87 -7.90
C ASP A 266 -18.53 5.51 -7.88
N GLY A 267 -19.25 5.99 -8.88
CA GLY A 267 -20.71 5.87 -8.97
C GLY A 267 -21.46 6.76 -7.95
N GLN A 268 -22.61 6.26 -7.48
CA GLN A 268 -23.55 6.98 -6.61
C GLN A 268 -23.24 6.78 -5.12
N VAL A 269 -21.99 6.96 -4.74
CA VAL A 269 -21.50 6.89 -3.35
C VAL A 269 -20.90 8.23 -2.93
N LYS A 270 -20.61 8.40 -1.64
CA LYS A 270 -19.97 9.63 -1.14
C LYS A 270 -18.64 9.84 -1.85
N ALA A 271 -18.43 11.04 -2.38
CA ALA A 271 -17.13 11.44 -2.93
C ALA A 271 -16.15 11.64 -1.77
N LEU A 272 -14.95 11.09 -1.89
CA LEU A 272 -13.90 11.23 -0.88
C LEU A 272 -12.77 12.11 -1.42
N SER A 273 -12.23 12.96 -0.55
CA SER A 273 -11.05 13.77 -0.85
C SER A 273 -9.82 12.88 -1.05
N PRO A 274 -8.90 13.23 -1.96
CA PRO A 274 -7.58 12.62 -2.00
C PRO A 274 -6.74 13.13 -0.82
N ASN A 275 -6.55 12.31 0.22
CA ASN A 275 -5.66 12.61 1.34
C ASN A 275 -4.95 11.33 1.83
N GLN A 276 -4.02 11.48 2.78
CA GLN A 276 -3.22 10.37 3.29
C GLN A 276 -4.10 9.22 3.79
N LEU A 277 -5.13 9.51 4.58
CA LEU A 277 -6.03 8.51 5.15
C LEU A 277 -6.78 7.75 4.04
N THR A 278 -7.51 8.46 3.18
CA THR A 278 -8.39 7.85 2.18
C THR A 278 -7.62 7.11 1.10
N VAL A 279 -6.39 7.53 0.81
CA VAL A 279 -5.49 6.81 -0.11
C VAL A 279 -4.90 5.60 0.58
N ALA A 280 -4.35 5.71 1.81
CA ALA A 280 -3.78 4.58 2.55
C ALA A 280 -4.79 3.45 2.80
N THR A 281 -6.04 3.82 3.11
CA THR A 281 -7.14 2.86 3.31
C THR A 281 -7.75 2.35 2.01
N GLU A 282 -7.30 2.87 0.87
CA GLU A 282 -7.78 2.57 -0.48
C GLU A 282 -9.27 2.89 -0.71
N ASP A 283 -9.84 3.77 0.12
CA ASP A 283 -11.24 4.18 0.05
C ASP A 283 -11.43 5.28 -1.00
N TYR A 284 -10.41 6.10 -1.26
CA TYR A 284 -10.44 7.07 -2.34
C TYR A 284 -10.57 6.38 -3.71
N ALA A 285 -11.41 6.93 -4.59
CA ALA A 285 -11.76 6.28 -5.85
C ALA A 285 -10.56 6.05 -6.77
N LEU A 286 -9.61 7.00 -6.80
CA LEU A 286 -8.43 6.97 -7.66
C LEU A 286 -7.16 6.58 -6.88
N SER A 287 -7.30 5.67 -5.91
CA SER A 287 -6.19 4.99 -5.26
C SER A 287 -5.88 3.64 -5.92
N ARG A 288 -4.61 3.24 -5.88
CA ARG A 288 -4.17 1.91 -6.35
C ARG A 288 -2.92 1.45 -5.60
N ARG A 289 -2.78 0.14 -5.49
CA ARG A 289 -1.56 -0.50 -4.96
C ARG A 289 -0.44 -0.47 -5.99
N LEU A 290 0.78 -0.33 -5.49
CA LEU A 290 2.02 -0.51 -6.23
C LEU A 290 2.62 -1.87 -5.83
N PHE A 291 2.93 -2.68 -6.82
CA PHE A 291 3.31 -4.08 -6.66
C PHE A 291 4.72 -4.34 -7.18
N MET A 292 5.43 -5.22 -6.49
CA MET A 292 6.57 -5.97 -7.00
C MET A 292 6.21 -7.44 -6.98
N TYR A 293 6.42 -8.12 -8.11
CA TYR A 293 6.14 -9.54 -8.26
C TYR A 293 7.40 -10.36 -8.48
N THR A 294 7.48 -11.52 -7.85
CA THR A 294 8.52 -12.55 -8.03
C THR A 294 7.90 -13.90 -8.40
N GLN A 295 8.72 -14.85 -8.85
CA GLN A 295 8.27 -16.22 -9.10
C GLN A 295 8.23 -17.04 -7.78
N GLY A 296 7.34 -16.69 -6.85
CA GLY A 296 7.37 -17.21 -5.48
C GLY A 296 8.53 -16.65 -4.67
N VAL A 297 8.96 -17.38 -3.63
CA VAL A 297 10.14 -17.00 -2.84
C VAL A 297 11.38 -17.03 -3.74
N SER A 298 11.97 -15.88 -4.03
CA SER A 298 13.14 -15.79 -4.91
C SER A 298 14.32 -16.54 -4.32
N ASP A 299 15.03 -17.34 -5.13
CA ASP A 299 16.31 -17.95 -4.73
C ASP A 299 17.44 -16.92 -4.63
N ASN A 300 17.29 -15.76 -5.29
CA ASN A 300 18.24 -14.67 -5.22
C ASN A 300 18.11 -13.96 -3.87
N THR A 301 19.14 -14.08 -3.03
CA THR A 301 19.14 -13.49 -1.69
C THR A 301 19.07 -11.97 -1.69
N TYR A 302 19.61 -11.31 -2.73
CA TYR A 302 19.55 -9.85 -2.89
C TYR A 302 18.12 -9.40 -3.17
N VAL A 303 17.37 -10.14 -3.99
CA VAL A 303 15.95 -9.87 -4.26
C VAL A 303 15.13 -10.00 -2.98
N ARG A 304 15.34 -11.08 -2.21
CA ARG A 304 14.62 -11.27 -0.93
C ARG A 304 14.91 -10.14 0.06
N ASP A 305 16.18 -9.77 0.24
CA ASP A 305 16.56 -8.72 1.17
C ASP A 305 16.07 -7.34 0.73
N PHE A 306 16.16 -7.02 -0.58
CA PHE A 306 15.61 -5.79 -1.13
C PHE A 306 14.09 -5.68 -0.93
N LEU A 307 13.33 -6.75 -1.17
CA LEU A 307 11.88 -6.73 -0.94
C LEU A 307 11.54 -6.56 0.55
N ASN A 308 12.30 -7.18 1.44
CA ASN A 308 12.15 -6.97 2.88
C ASN A 308 12.45 -5.52 3.29
N PHE A 309 13.52 -4.93 2.75
CA PHE A 309 13.85 -3.52 2.95
C PHE A 309 12.74 -2.59 2.45
N ALA A 310 12.25 -2.81 1.23
CA ALA A 310 11.18 -2.02 0.65
C ALA A 310 9.88 -2.07 1.48
N LEU A 311 9.59 -3.21 2.12
CA LEU A 311 8.42 -3.40 2.98
C LEU A 311 8.59 -2.92 4.43
N ALA A 312 9.85 -2.76 4.89
CA ALA A 312 10.18 -2.27 6.22
C ALA A 312 9.98 -0.76 6.34
N ASN A 313 9.91 -0.24 7.57
CA ASN A 313 9.68 1.18 7.83
C ASN A 313 10.67 2.10 7.10
N GLU A 314 11.94 1.72 7.02
CA GLU A 314 12.96 2.49 6.29
C GLU A 314 12.61 2.64 4.80
N GLY A 315 12.26 1.56 4.11
CA GLY A 315 11.78 1.64 2.72
C GLY A 315 10.45 2.37 2.60
N GLN A 316 9.55 2.22 3.57
CA GLN A 316 8.25 2.89 3.56
C GLN A 316 8.35 4.41 3.75
N ARG A 317 9.38 4.94 4.43
CA ARG A 317 9.67 6.38 4.45
C ARG A 317 10.03 6.90 3.07
N LEU A 318 10.87 6.17 2.33
CA LEU A 318 11.20 6.55 0.94
C LEU A 318 9.98 6.49 0.01
N VAL A 319 9.03 5.58 0.27
CA VAL A 319 7.74 5.57 -0.44
C VAL A 319 7.00 6.89 -0.21
N ALA A 320 6.99 7.41 1.02
CA ALA A 320 6.41 8.72 1.32
C ALA A 320 7.18 9.87 0.66
N ASP A 321 8.51 9.89 0.79
CA ASP A 321 9.38 10.94 0.24
C ASP A 321 9.26 11.08 -1.29
N THR A 322 9.03 9.97 -1.99
CA THR A 322 8.81 9.94 -3.44
C THR A 322 7.38 10.34 -3.85
N GLY A 323 6.54 10.76 -2.90
CA GLY A 323 5.20 11.30 -3.13
C GLY A 323 4.09 10.25 -3.20
N PHE A 324 4.39 8.98 -2.89
CA PHE A 324 3.39 7.94 -2.71
C PHE A 324 2.96 7.85 -1.25
N VAL A 325 1.93 7.06 -0.97
CA VAL A 325 1.44 6.82 0.39
C VAL A 325 2.07 5.55 0.92
N SER A 326 2.82 5.70 2.01
CA SER A 326 3.45 4.60 2.73
C SER A 326 2.41 3.70 3.41
N GLN A 327 2.85 2.52 3.84
CA GLN A 327 2.06 1.58 4.63
C GLN A 327 2.31 1.73 6.14
N GLU A 328 2.93 2.84 6.57
CA GLU A 328 3.04 3.16 7.99
C GLU A 328 1.66 3.47 8.59
N LEU A 329 1.52 3.15 9.87
CA LEU A 329 0.25 3.26 10.58
C LEU A 329 0.17 4.63 11.27
N HIS A 330 -0.86 5.39 10.90
CA HIS A 330 -1.16 6.69 11.48
C HIS A 330 -2.59 6.69 12.01
N ALA A 331 -2.74 7.10 13.27
CA ALA A 331 -4.05 7.30 13.89
C ALA A 331 -4.46 8.77 13.68
N VAL A 332 -5.62 8.97 13.05
CA VAL A 332 -6.11 10.30 12.66
C VAL A 332 -7.60 10.45 12.97
N ILE A 333 -8.06 11.68 13.13
CA ILE A 333 -9.49 11.99 13.14
C ILE A 333 -9.93 12.17 11.68
N PRO A 334 -10.88 11.37 11.14
CA PRO A 334 -11.29 11.50 9.75
C PRO A 334 -11.86 12.88 9.43
N GLU A 335 -11.55 13.38 8.24
CA GLU A 335 -12.26 14.54 7.68
C GLU A 335 -13.76 14.27 7.62
N ASN A 336 -14.56 15.29 7.96
CA ASN A 336 -16.02 15.23 7.94
C ASN A 336 -16.61 14.15 8.89
N TYR A 337 -15.93 13.86 10.01
CA TYR A 337 -16.43 12.95 11.04
C TYR A 337 -17.86 13.32 11.51
N ASP A 338 -18.15 14.62 11.61
CA ASP A 338 -19.47 15.12 11.99
C ASP A 338 -20.58 14.77 10.98
N GLU A 339 -20.25 14.46 9.73
CA GLU A 339 -21.21 14.05 8.71
C GLU A 339 -21.54 12.54 8.74
N LEU A 340 -20.87 11.75 9.60
CA LEU A 340 -21.11 10.31 9.69
C LEU A 340 -22.48 10.00 10.35
N PRO A 341 -23.06 8.81 10.13
CA PRO A 341 -24.26 8.37 10.83
C PRO A 341 -24.12 8.46 12.36
N ALA A 342 -25.20 8.83 13.06
CA ALA A 342 -25.14 9.12 14.49
C ALA A 342 -24.75 7.90 15.35
N ASP A 343 -25.26 6.72 14.99
CA ASP A 343 -24.91 5.43 15.57
C ASP A 343 -23.44 5.06 15.31
N PHE A 344 -22.91 5.39 14.13
CA PHE A 344 -21.49 5.21 13.84
C PHE A 344 -20.60 6.15 14.66
N ARG A 345 -20.99 7.42 14.82
CA ARG A 345 -20.28 8.37 15.70
C ARG A 345 -20.34 7.94 17.16
N GLU A 346 -21.45 7.38 17.62
CA GLU A 346 -21.55 6.82 18.97
C GLU A 346 -20.56 5.66 19.16
N LEU A 347 -20.53 4.71 18.22
CA LEU A 347 -19.60 3.58 18.21
C LEU A 347 -18.12 4.03 18.23
N THR A 348 -17.80 5.08 17.47
CA THR A 348 -16.43 5.57 17.29
C THR A 348 -16.09 6.79 18.15
N SER A 349 -16.94 7.12 19.12
CA SER A 349 -16.78 8.31 19.95
C SER A 349 -15.45 8.27 20.71
N GLY A 350 -14.69 9.36 20.62
CA GLY A 350 -13.36 9.49 21.22
C GLY A 350 -12.29 8.58 20.60
N ALA A 351 -12.57 7.92 19.48
CA ALA A 351 -11.63 7.05 18.79
C ALA A 351 -11.01 7.75 17.57
N GLN A 352 -9.76 7.40 17.28
CA GLN A 352 -9.06 7.78 16.06
C GLN A 352 -9.13 6.64 15.05
N ARG A 353 -9.26 6.99 13.77
CA ARG A 353 -9.21 6.03 12.66
C ARG A 353 -7.76 5.75 12.30
N LEU A 354 -7.38 4.48 12.27
CA LEU A 354 -6.07 4.06 11.79
C LEU A 354 -6.02 4.04 10.25
N SER A 355 -4.90 4.41 9.64
CA SER A 355 -4.65 4.47 8.19
C SER A 355 -4.62 3.12 7.46
N ILE A 356 -5.35 2.12 7.94
CA ILE A 356 -5.46 0.79 7.33
C ILE A 356 -6.90 0.30 7.22
N ASN A 357 -7.10 -0.55 6.20
CA ASN A 357 -8.27 -1.37 5.99
C ASN A 357 -7.84 -2.81 5.80
N PHE A 358 -8.49 -3.75 6.50
CA PHE A 358 -8.35 -5.16 6.16
C PHE A 358 -9.35 -5.52 5.06
N ARG A 359 -8.81 -5.96 3.92
CA ARG A 359 -9.56 -6.42 2.75
C ARG A 359 -9.36 -7.92 2.56
N PHE A 360 -10.19 -8.50 1.69
CA PHE A 360 -10.31 -9.94 1.51
C PHE A 360 -10.07 -10.32 0.06
N MET A 361 -9.50 -11.51 -0.16
CA MET A 361 -9.35 -12.07 -1.50
C MET A 361 -10.71 -12.21 -2.19
N GLU A 362 -10.71 -12.08 -3.51
CA GLU A 362 -11.94 -12.16 -4.30
C GLU A 362 -12.65 -13.50 -4.07
N GLY A 363 -13.95 -13.44 -3.79
CA GLY A 363 -14.76 -14.64 -3.54
C GLY A 363 -14.43 -15.39 -2.24
N SER A 364 -13.50 -14.90 -1.42
CA SER A 364 -13.01 -15.57 -0.21
C SER A 364 -13.32 -14.77 1.06
N ALA A 365 -13.23 -15.46 2.20
CA ALA A 365 -13.21 -14.85 3.54
C ALA A 365 -11.78 -14.72 4.09
N GLN A 366 -10.78 -15.10 3.31
CA GLN A 366 -9.36 -14.92 3.64
C GLN A 366 -8.93 -13.49 3.36
N LEU A 367 -8.05 -12.98 4.21
CA LEU A 367 -7.43 -11.67 4.03
C LEU A 367 -6.55 -11.67 2.79
N ASP A 368 -6.53 -10.56 2.07
CA ASP A 368 -5.61 -10.40 0.95
C ASP A 368 -4.15 -10.24 1.43
N ASN A 369 -3.20 -10.19 0.50
CA ASN A 369 -1.77 -10.17 0.86
C ASN A 369 -1.37 -8.89 1.60
N LYS A 370 -1.95 -7.74 1.26
CA LYS A 370 -1.70 -6.49 1.99
C LYS A 370 -2.24 -6.61 3.42
N ALA A 371 -3.48 -7.06 3.57
CA ALA A 371 -4.15 -7.25 4.85
C ALA A 371 -3.41 -8.25 5.75
N GLN A 372 -2.82 -9.31 5.18
CA GLN A 372 -1.97 -10.23 5.94
C GLN A 372 -0.72 -9.54 6.50
N ARG A 373 -0.01 -8.73 5.69
CA ARG A 373 1.16 -7.96 6.17
C ARG A 373 0.77 -6.83 7.13
N ASP A 374 -0.39 -6.21 6.92
CA ASP A 374 -0.93 -5.18 7.80
C ASP A 374 -1.30 -5.72 9.19
N LEU A 375 -1.62 -7.01 9.33
CA LEU A 375 -1.84 -7.63 10.65
C LEU A 375 -0.56 -7.58 11.48
N ASP A 376 0.57 -7.92 10.86
CA ASP A 376 1.87 -7.91 11.53
C ASP A 376 2.28 -6.48 11.91
N ARG A 377 2.06 -5.52 11.00
CA ARG A 377 2.28 -4.08 11.28
C ARG A 377 1.40 -3.59 12.42
N LEU A 378 0.12 -3.93 12.41
CA LEU A 378 -0.83 -3.54 13.45
C LEU A 378 -0.45 -4.15 14.80
N ALA A 379 -0.11 -5.43 14.83
CA ALA A 379 0.31 -6.09 16.06
C ALA A 379 1.60 -5.47 16.62
N ALA A 380 2.57 -5.14 15.76
CA ALA A 380 3.77 -4.43 16.17
C ALA A 380 3.44 -3.03 16.72
N TYR A 381 2.60 -2.25 16.03
CA TYR A 381 2.16 -0.92 16.46
C TYR A 381 1.48 -0.95 17.83
N LEU A 382 0.51 -1.84 18.03
CA LEU A 382 -0.25 -1.95 19.28
C LEU A 382 0.61 -2.43 20.46
N LYS A 383 1.62 -3.28 20.21
CA LYS A 383 2.56 -3.70 21.27
C LYS A 383 3.40 -2.56 21.83
N HIS A 384 3.66 -1.52 21.04
CA HIS A 384 4.38 -0.32 21.49
C HIS A 384 3.47 0.69 22.21
N GLN A 385 2.15 0.56 22.06
CA GLN A 385 1.15 1.46 22.67
C GLN A 385 0.02 0.65 23.33
N PRO A 386 0.31 -0.08 24.43
CA PRO A 386 -0.57 -1.14 24.95
C PRO A 386 -1.82 -0.63 25.69
N ASN A 387 -1.92 0.68 25.96
CA ASN A 387 -2.88 1.23 26.92
C ASN A 387 -4.15 1.80 26.28
N GLY A 388 -4.52 1.35 25.08
CA GLY A 388 -5.74 1.81 24.44
C GLY A 388 -6.59 0.73 23.80
N GLU A 389 -7.86 1.06 23.62
CA GLU A 389 -8.90 0.14 23.17
C GLU A 389 -8.88 0.03 21.64
N VAL A 390 -9.01 -1.20 21.15
CA VAL A 390 -9.06 -1.52 19.73
C VAL A 390 -10.47 -1.91 19.33
N VAL A 391 -11.09 -1.10 18.49
CA VAL A 391 -12.42 -1.31 17.94
C VAL A 391 -12.30 -1.73 16.48
N LEU A 392 -12.86 -2.89 16.15
CA LEU A 392 -12.96 -3.39 14.77
C LEU A 392 -14.37 -3.18 14.23
N VAL A 393 -14.48 -2.50 13.08
CA VAL A 393 -15.77 -2.26 12.43
C VAL A 393 -15.79 -2.86 11.03
N GLY A 394 -16.58 -3.90 10.84
CA GLY A 394 -16.73 -4.57 9.55
C GLY A 394 -17.79 -3.91 8.68
N PHE A 395 -17.55 -3.90 7.38
CA PHE A 395 -18.46 -3.42 6.34
C PHE A 395 -18.63 -4.47 5.23
N GLY A 396 -19.59 -4.26 4.33
CA GLY A 396 -19.79 -5.16 3.21
C GLY A 396 -20.84 -4.72 2.21
N ASP A 397 -21.17 -5.64 1.31
CA ASP A 397 -22.17 -5.40 0.28
C ASP A 397 -23.60 -5.52 0.82
N LYS A 398 -24.51 -4.74 0.22
CA LYS A 398 -25.95 -4.90 0.41
C LYS A 398 -26.41 -6.31 0.12
N ARG A 399 -27.12 -6.91 1.08
CA ARG A 399 -27.77 -8.22 0.93
C ARG A 399 -29.29 -8.09 0.92
N LYS A 400 -29.96 -9.23 0.71
CA LYS A 400 -31.43 -9.30 0.64
C LYS A 400 -32.12 -8.70 1.87
N THR A 401 -31.47 -8.76 3.03
CA THR A 401 -31.95 -8.19 4.29
C THR A 401 -30.80 -7.48 5.00
N GLU A 402 -31.12 -6.41 5.71
CA GLU A 402 -30.18 -5.65 6.52
C GLU A 402 -29.46 -6.53 7.56
N SER A 403 -30.21 -7.39 8.26
CA SER A 403 -29.63 -8.34 9.23
C SER A 403 -28.59 -9.26 8.61
N ARG A 404 -28.73 -9.60 7.31
CA ARG A 404 -27.73 -10.40 6.60
C ARG A 404 -26.50 -9.57 6.23
N SER A 405 -26.66 -8.30 5.86
CA SER A 405 -25.53 -7.37 5.67
C SER A 405 -24.75 -7.22 6.99
N GLN A 406 -25.44 -6.95 8.09
CA GLN A 406 -24.85 -6.80 9.44
C GLN A 406 -24.13 -8.08 9.90
N LEU A 407 -24.74 -9.26 9.71
CA LEU A 407 -24.09 -10.53 10.06
C LEU A 407 -22.82 -10.77 9.25
N LEU A 408 -22.84 -10.57 7.92
CA LEU A 408 -21.67 -10.83 7.08
C LEU A 408 -20.53 -9.84 7.35
N SER A 409 -20.84 -8.58 7.57
CA SER A 409 -19.85 -7.57 7.96
C SER A 409 -19.25 -7.88 9.33
N LYS A 410 -20.07 -8.32 10.31
CA LYS A 410 -19.57 -8.78 11.62
C LYS A 410 -18.65 -10.00 11.50
N LEU A 411 -19.00 -10.98 10.66
CA LEU A 411 -18.15 -12.15 10.44
C LEU A 411 -16.78 -11.79 9.83
N ARG A 412 -16.71 -10.74 9.00
CA ARG A 412 -15.42 -10.20 8.51
C ARG A 412 -14.60 -9.57 9.62
N ALA A 413 -15.22 -8.73 10.46
CA ALA A 413 -14.55 -8.14 11.61
C ALA A 413 -14.03 -9.23 12.57
N MET A 414 -14.82 -10.29 12.78
CA MET A 414 -14.39 -11.46 13.56
C MET A 414 -13.23 -12.25 12.93
N ALA A 415 -13.13 -12.29 11.59
CA ALA A 415 -12.01 -12.93 10.92
C ALA A 415 -10.70 -12.18 11.22
N VAL A 416 -10.71 -10.85 11.14
CA VAL A 416 -9.57 -10.00 11.52
C VAL A 416 -9.24 -10.17 13.01
N ARG A 417 -10.26 -10.10 13.88
CA ARG A 417 -10.11 -10.32 15.32
C ARG A 417 -9.40 -11.64 15.63
N ARG A 418 -9.80 -12.73 14.96
CA ARG A 418 -9.19 -14.05 15.15
C ARG A 418 -7.70 -14.04 14.84
N GLU A 419 -7.29 -13.37 13.77
CA GLU A 419 -5.87 -13.29 13.42
C GLU A 419 -5.07 -12.41 14.39
N LEU A 420 -5.63 -11.29 14.85
CA LEU A 420 -5.02 -10.46 15.89
C LEU A 420 -4.85 -11.23 17.22
N VAL A 421 -5.86 -12.00 17.62
CA VAL A 421 -5.80 -12.84 18.83
C VAL A 421 -4.69 -13.89 18.75
N ARG A 422 -4.42 -14.45 17.56
CA ARG A 422 -3.28 -15.36 17.37
C ARG A 422 -1.93 -14.67 17.59
N GLN A 423 -1.86 -13.36 17.39
CA GLN A 423 -0.66 -12.55 17.66
C GLN A 423 -0.61 -11.96 19.09
N GLY A 424 -1.57 -12.34 19.94
CA GLY A 424 -1.68 -11.87 21.32
C GLY A 424 -2.38 -10.51 21.49
N ILE A 425 -3.04 -10.00 20.44
CA ILE A 425 -3.81 -8.75 20.48
C ILE A 425 -5.29 -9.10 20.62
N TYR A 426 -5.97 -8.52 21.61
CA TYR A 426 -7.37 -8.81 21.90
C TYR A 426 -8.23 -7.56 21.68
N PRO A 427 -8.82 -7.37 20.49
CA PRO A 427 -9.72 -6.24 20.25
C PRO A 427 -10.90 -6.23 21.23
N ASP A 428 -11.12 -5.06 21.83
CA ASP A 428 -12.13 -4.78 22.85
C ASP A 428 -13.55 -4.86 22.27
N GLU A 429 -13.73 -4.25 21.10
CA GLU A 429 -15.01 -4.25 20.40
C GLU A 429 -14.88 -4.78 18.97
N THR A 430 -15.90 -5.51 18.51
CA THR A 430 -15.95 -6.05 17.15
C THR A 430 -17.38 -6.03 16.63
N VAL A 431 -17.64 -5.09 15.73
CA VAL A 431 -18.99 -4.73 15.26
C VAL A 431 -19.10 -4.93 13.76
N GLY A 432 -20.29 -5.28 13.28
CA GLY A 432 -20.62 -5.28 11.85
C GLY A 432 -21.59 -4.14 11.55
N PHE A 433 -21.21 -3.26 10.63
CA PHE A 433 -21.97 -2.06 10.25
C PHE A 433 -22.68 -2.21 8.90
N GLY A 434 -22.89 -3.45 8.46
CA GLY A 434 -23.71 -3.76 7.30
C GLY A 434 -23.12 -3.23 5.98
N ASP A 435 -24.00 -2.68 5.16
CA ASP A 435 -23.70 -2.06 3.86
C ASP A 435 -23.72 -0.53 3.88
N GLU A 436 -23.69 0.03 5.08
CA GLU A 436 -23.55 1.47 5.29
C GLU A 436 -22.15 1.96 4.89
N LEU A 437 -22.05 3.27 4.65
CA LEU A 437 -20.80 3.94 4.27
C LEU A 437 -20.06 3.24 3.10
N PRO A 438 -20.71 3.03 1.94
CA PRO A 438 -20.03 2.49 0.77
C PRO A 438 -19.02 3.51 0.24
N VAL A 439 -17.85 3.00 -0.17
CA VAL A 439 -16.74 3.81 -0.70
C VAL A 439 -16.62 3.66 -2.22
N ALA A 440 -17.30 2.68 -2.80
CA ALA A 440 -17.31 2.43 -4.24
C ALA A 440 -18.66 1.86 -4.72
N ALA A 441 -18.92 1.96 -6.02
CA ALA A 441 -20.14 1.47 -6.62
C ALA A 441 -20.27 -0.06 -6.49
N ILE A 442 -21.49 -0.55 -6.30
CA ILE A 442 -21.75 -2.00 -6.23
C ILE A 442 -21.69 -2.65 -7.63
N GLN A 443 -21.76 -1.85 -8.70
CA GLN A 443 -21.72 -2.32 -10.09
C GLN A 443 -20.28 -2.68 -10.48
N GLY A 444 -20.00 -3.98 -10.60
CA GLY A 444 -18.66 -4.52 -10.90
C GLY A 444 -18.08 -5.37 -9.75
N ASN A 445 -16.91 -5.96 -9.96
CA ASN A 445 -16.21 -6.72 -8.92
C ASN A 445 -15.40 -5.80 -8.00
N ASP A 446 -14.73 -4.79 -8.57
CA ASP A 446 -13.79 -3.93 -7.85
C ASP A 446 -14.44 -3.14 -6.70
N GLY A 447 -15.59 -2.50 -6.95
CA GLY A 447 -16.26 -1.72 -5.91
C GLY A 447 -16.85 -2.57 -4.78
N ARG A 448 -17.27 -3.82 -5.07
CA ARG A 448 -17.67 -4.78 -4.03
C ARG A 448 -16.49 -5.19 -3.14
N MET A 449 -15.31 -5.35 -3.73
CA MET A 449 -14.09 -5.62 -2.94
C MET A 449 -13.72 -4.41 -2.07
N LYS A 450 -13.88 -3.18 -2.60
CA LYS A 450 -13.67 -1.96 -1.82
C LYS A 450 -14.66 -1.79 -0.65
N ASN A 451 -15.91 -2.25 -0.78
CA ASN A 451 -16.89 -2.16 0.31
C ASN A 451 -16.73 -3.27 1.36
N ARG A 452 -16.11 -4.41 1.01
CA ARG A 452 -15.79 -5.49 1.96
C ARG A 452 -14.49 -5.18 2.70
N ARG A 453 -14.59 -4.34 3.73
CA ARG A 453 -13.47 -3.91 4.55
C ARG A 453 -13.73 -4.11 6.03
N VAL A 454 -12.66 -4.15 6.81
CA VAL A 454 -12.71 -3.97 8.26
C VAL A 454 -11.84 -2.78 8.61
N GLU A 455 -12.44 -1.82 9.30
CA GLU A 455 -11.81 -0.63 9.81
C GLU A 455 -11.29 -0.88 11.23
N VAL A 456 -10.17 -0.23 11.56
CA VAL A 456 -9.54 -0.24 12.89
C VAL A 456 -9.63 1.16 13.49
N TRP A 457 -10.22 1.22 14.67
CA TRP A 457 -10.39 2.45 15.44
C TRP A 457 -9.74 2.27 16.81
N LEU A 458 -9.04 3.31 17.27
CA LEU A 458 -8.25 3.30 18.49
C LEU A 458 -8.79 4.34 19.46
N ARG A 459 -9.23 3.93 20.66
CA ARG A 459 -9.79 4.83 21.70
C ARG A 459 -8.85 4.86 22.91
N ASN A 460 -8.79 5.98 23.62
CA ASN A 460 -8.09 6.17 24.91
C ASN A 460 -6.59 5.82 24.86
N GLY A 461 -5.68 6.80 24.90
CA GLY A 461 -4.23 6.54 25.06
C GLY A 461 -3.39 6.52 23.78
N TYR A 462 -3.98 6.90 22.64
CA TYR A 462 -3.27 7.15 21.38
C TYR A 462 -3.25 8.67 21.12
N GLU A 463 -2.08 9.29 21.03
CA GLU A 463 -1.97 10.70 20.65
C GLU A 463 -2.31 10.86 19.16
N ALA A 464 -3.26 11.75 18.85
CA ALA A 464 -3.58 12.06 17.46
C ALA A 464 -2.36 12.76 16.85
N VAL A 465 -1.88 12.28 15.71
CA VAL A 465 -1.02 13.12 14.88
C VAL A 465 -1.94 13.99 14.03
N GLU A 466 -1.90 15.31 14.27
CA GLU A 466 -2.62 16.29 13.44
C GLU A 466 -2.25 16.09 11.97
N PRO A 467 -3.21 16.09 11.01
CA PRO A 467 -2.92 15.89 9.59
C PRO A 467 -1.86 16.85 9.03
N SER A 468 -1.77 18.07 9.58
CA SER A 468 -0.77 19.08 9.22
C SER A 468 0.62 18.79 9.81
N ALA A 469 0.71 18.07 10.94
CA ALA A 469 1.97 17.68 11.56
C ALA A 469 2.66 16.55 10.79
N LEU A 470 1.91 15.67 10.12
CA LEU A 470 2.46 14.67 9.19
C LEU A 470 3.22 15.35 8.03
N ILE A 471 2.67 16.44 7.49
CA ILE A 471 3.33 17.22 6.41
C ILE A 471 4.54 18.02 6.95
N ALA A 472 4.49 18.48 8.20
CA ALA A 472 5.50 19.37 8.77
C ALA A 472 6.72 18.64 9.36
N ASP A 473 6.53 17.49 10.00
CA ASP A 473 7.62 16.69 10.60
C ASP A 473 8.53 16.10 9.50
N GLU A 474 7.93 15.73 8.36
CA GLU A 474 8.64 15.27 7.16
C GLU A 474 9.45 16.38 6.47
N SER A 475 9.02 17.65 6.58
CA SER A 475 9.77 18.80 6.02
C SER A 475 11.01 19.19 6.83
N GLN A 476 11.08 18.83 8.13
CA GLN A 476 12.24 19.09 8.98
C GLN A 476 13.30 17.97 8.91
N ALA A 477 12.93 16.76 8.53
CA ALA A 477 13.88 15.69 8.22
C ALA A 477 14.62 15.91 6.87
N ALA A 478 14.11 16.80 6.01
CA ALA A 478 14.70 17.19 4.73
C ALA A 478 15.71 18.37 4.82
N ARG A 479 16.32 18.62 5.99
CA ARG A 479 17.36 19.66 6.18
C ARG A 479 18.68 19.11 6.68
#